data_AF-A0A3Q7GHJ4-F1
#
_entry.id   AF-A0A3Q7GHJ4-F1
#
_cell.length_a   1.000
_cell.length_b   1.000
_cell.length_c   1.000
_cell.angle_alpha   90.00
_cell.angle_beta   90.00
_cell.angle_gamma   90.00
#
_symmetry.space_group_name_H-M   'P 1'
#
loop_
_entity.id
_entity.type
_entity.pdbx_description
1 polymer ?
#
loop_
_entity_poly.entity_id
_entity_poly.type
_entity_poly.pdbx_seq_one_letter_code
_entity_poly.pdbx_strand_id
1 'polypeptide(L)'
;MNKPTYSQGDSLHVKVNKLSSTKTRLPYNYYFLSYCKPPRVTNSAENLGEVLRGDRIENSVYTFKMNETESCKVACRIKLDVVSAKNFNDKIDDDYRVNM
;
A
#
# COMPACT_ATOMS: atom_id res chain seq x y z
N MET A 1 -6.16 0.43 34.61
CA MET A 1 -4.86 0.62 33.94
C MET A 1 -5.05 0.27 32.47
N ASN A 2 -4.89 1.23 31.56
CA ASN A 2 -5.07 0.99 30.12
C ASN A 2 -3.89 0.17 29.60
N LYS A 3 -4.16 -1.07 29.19
CA LYS A 3 -3.21 -1.90 28.45
C LYS A 3 -2.97 -1.22 27.09
N PRO A 4 -1.73 -1.02 26.62
CA PRO A 4 -1.52 -0.54 25.27
C PRO A 4 -2.11 -1.57 24.29
N THR A 5 -2.78 -1.08 23.24
CA THR A 5 -3.43 -1.90 22.21
C THR A 5 -2.44 -2.82 21.49
N TYR A 6 -1.14 -2.51 21.56
CA TYR A 6 -0.04 -3.30 21.02
C TYR A 6 1.06 -3.48 22.08
N SER A 7 1.61 -4.69 22.16
CA SER A 7 2.76 -5.07 22.97
C SER A 7 4.05 -5.07 22.15
N GLN A 8 5.21 -5.05 22.80
CA GLN A 8 6.49 -5.19 22.12
C GLN A 8 6.53 -6.50 21.31
N GLY A 9 7.01 -6.42 20.07
CA GLY A 9 7.09 -7.55 19.14
C GLY A 9 5.79 -7.86 18.39
N ASP A 10 4.68 -7.19 18.71
CA ASP A 10 3.42 -7.37 17.97
C ASP A 10 3.62 -7.02 16.50
N SER A 11 3.05 -7.85 15.62
CA SER A 11 3.08 -7.62 14.18
C SER A 11 2.14 -6.50 13.78
N LEU A 12 2.68 -5.50 13.10
CA LEU A 12 1.95 -4.37 12.56
C LEU A 12 1.89 -4.53 11.03
N HIS A 13 0.72 -4.90 10.52
CA HIS A 13 0.50 -5.07 9.10
C HIS A 13 0.20 -3.74 8.43
N VAL A 14 1.04 -3.35 7.46
CA VAL A 14 0.83 -2.13 6.68
C VAL A 14 -0.23 -2.40 5.63
N LYS A 15 -1.16 -1.46 5.49
CA LYS A 15 -2.24 -1.48 4.51
C LYS A 15 -1.95 -0.44 3.45
N VAL A 16 -2.47 -0.66 2.26
CA VAL A 16 -2.34 0.26 1.13
C VAL A 16 -3.72 0.62 0.62
N ASN A 17 -3.90 1.87 0.19
CA ASN A 17 -5.11 2.30 -0.49
C ASN A 17 -4.86 2.46 -1.99
N LYS A 18 -5.90 2.80 -2.74
CA LYS A 18 -5.85 3.18 -4.16
C LYS A 18 -4.83 4.29 -4.42
N LEU A 19 -4.28 4.28 -5.62
CA LEU A 19 -3.55 5.40 -6.20
C LEU A 19 -4.56 6.51 -6.54
N SER A 20 -4.30 7.71 -6.06
CA SER A 20 -5.08 8.91 -6.37
C SER A 20 -4.17 10.01 -6.92
N SER A 21 -4.70 10.86 -7.78
CA SER A 21 -3.96 11.98 -8.38
C SER A 21 -4.66 13.29 -8.03
N THR A 22 -3.87 14.35 -7.90
CA THR A 22 -4.39 15.73 -7.77
C THR A 22 -4.76 16.33 -9.13
N LYS A 23 -4.21 15.78 -10.22
CA LYS A 23 -4.42 16.24 -11.61
C LYS A 23 -5.61 15.54 -12.27
N THR A 24 -5.83 14.27 -11.95
CA THR A 24 -6.86 13.45 -12.60
C THR A 24 -7.89 12.96 -11.57
N ARG A 25 -9.10 12.66 -12.03
CA ARG A 25 -10.19 12.15 -11.17
C ARG A 25 -10.27 10.62 -11.11
N LEU A 26 -9.38 9.91 -11.82
CA LEU A 26 -9.47 8.46 -11.97
C LEU A 26 -8.52 7.75 -10.98
N PRO A 27 -9.05 7.05 -9.96
CA PRO A 27 -8.24 6.24 -9.09
C PRO A 27 -7.84 4.92 -9.75
N TYR A 28 -6.69 4.38 -9.34
CA TYR A 28 -6.25 3.04 -9.72
C TYR A 28 -6.03 2.19 -8.47
N ASN A 29 -6.25 0.87 -8.57
CA ASN A 29 -5.88 -0.03 -7.48
C ASN A 29 -4.37 0.07 -7.21
N TYR A 30 -3.95 -0.16 -5.97
CA TYR A 30 -2.53 -0.11 -5.61
C TYR A 30 -1.68 -0.98 -6.55
N TYR A 31 -2.06 -2.25 -6.72
CA TYR A 31 -1.34 -3.21 -7.57
C TYR A 31 -1.60 -3.05 -9.08
N PHE A 32 -2.11 -1.89 -9.54
CA PHE A 32 -2.17 -1.57 -10.97
C PHE A 32 -0.77 -1.39 -11.57
N LEU A 33 0.13 -0.76 -10.82
CA LEU A 33 1.54 -0.68 -11.17
C LEU A 33 2.28 -1.93 -10.69
N SER A 34 3.42 -2.24 -11.32
CA SER A 34 4.20 -3.46 -11.07
C SER A 34 5.00 -3.41 -9.76
N TYR A 35 4.31 -3.25 -8.64
CA TYR A 35 4.86 -3.32 -7.28
C TYR A 35 5.12 -4.75 -6.82
N CYS A 36 5.83 -4.89 -5.70
CA CYS A 36 5.83 -6.12 -4.90
C CYS A 36 4.40 -6.45 -4.49
N LYS A 37 3.95 -7.66 -4.83
CA LYS A 37 2.60 -8.14 -4.54
C LYS A 37 2.65 -9.33 -3.58
N PRO A 38 1.82 -9.36 -2.52
CA PRO A 38 1.72 -10.53 -1.66
C PRO A 38 1.13 -11.72 -2.44
N PRO A 39 1.35 -12.97 -2.00
CA PRO A 39 0.79 -14.15 -2.66
C PRO A 39 -0.73 -14.10 -2.80
N ARG A 40 -1.40 -13.48 -1.83
CA ARG A 40 -2.85 -13.22 -1.86
C ARG A 40 -3.11 -11.77 -1.47
N VAL A 41 -3.87 -11.07 -2.32
CA VAL A 41 -4.41 -9.75 -2.00
C VAL A 41 -5.78 -9.95 -1.35
N THR A 42 -5.95 -9.34 -0.19
CA THR A 42 -7.16 -9.38 0.63
C THR A 42 -7.55 -7.96 1.00
N ASN A 43 -8.83 -7.65 0.85
CA ASN A 43 -9.39 -6.39 1.32
C ASN A 43 -9.43 -6.37 2.85
N SER A 44 -9.12 -5.23 3.43
CA SER A 44 -9.36 -4.96 4.85
C SER A 44 -10.85 -4.75 5.09
N ALA A 45 -11.29 -4.96 6.34
CA ALA A 45 -12.60 -4.48 6.75
C ALA A 45 -12.62 -2.95 6.67
N GLU A 46 -13.51 -2.42 5.84
CA GLU A 46 -13.73 -0.98 5.65
C GLU A 46 -15.01 -0.57 6.36
N ASN A 47 -15.03 0.65 6.89
CA ASN A 47 -16.27 1.24 7.40
C ASN A 47 -17.12 1.82 6.26
N LEU A 48 -18.39 2.09 6.53
CA LEU A 48 -19.33 2.60 5.53
C LEU A 48 -18.83 3.89 4.85
N GLY A 49 -18.16 4.77 5.59
CA GLY A 49 -17.63 6.02 5.05
C GLY A 49 -16.48 5.78 4.04
N GLU A 50 -15.61 4.81 4.30
CA GLU A 50 -14.54 4.39 3.38
C GLU A 50 -15.10 3.81 2.09
N VAL A 51 -16.10 2.93 2.21
CA VAL A 51 -16.80 2.36 1.05
C VAL A 51 -17.44 3.46 0.20
N LEU A 52 -18.10 4.44 0.81
CA LEU A 52 -18.75 5.54 0.08
C LEU A 52 -17.76 6.48 -0.61
N ARG A 53 -16.54 6.64 -0.07
CA ARG A 53 -15.45 7.37 -0.74
C ARG A 53 -14.73 6.52 -1.80
N GLY A 54 -15.16 5.26 -1.98
CA GLY A 54 -14.56 4.29 -2.87
C GLY A 54 -13.13 3.96 -2.47
N ASP A 55 -12.82 3.98 -1.18
CA ASP A 55 -11.54 3.46 -0.67
C ASP A 55 -11.43 1.97 -0.99
N ARG A 56 -10.20 1.51 -1.15
CA ARG A 56 -9.90 0.12 -1.44
C ARG A 56 -8.66 -0.27 -0.68
N ILE A 57 -8.86 -0.53 0.60
CA ILE A 57 -7.79 -0.83 1.54
C ILE A 57 -7.40 -2.31 1.41
N GLU A 58 -6.21 -2.57 0.88
CA GLU A 58 -5.66 -3.91 0.64
C GLU A 58 -4.43 -4.16 1.54
N ASN A 59 -4.09 -5.43 1.79
CA ASN A 59 -2.86 -5.78 2.51
C ASN A 59 -1.63 -5.46 1.66
N SER A 60 -0.56 -4.97 2.28
CA SER A 60 0.74 -4.76 1.63
C SER A 60 1.70 -5.95 1.84
N VAL A 61 2.89 -5.85 1.25
CA VAL A 61 4.02 -6.77 1.52
C VAL A 61 4.81 -6.42 2.79
N TYR A 62 4.54 -5.26 3.41
CA TYR A 62 5.28 -4.77 4.55
C TYR A 62 4.61 -5.20 5.86
N THR A 63 5.42 -5.66 6.81
CA THR A 63 5.02 -5.93 8.18
C THR A 63 6.15 -5.51 9.10
N PHE A 64 5.82 -4.69 10.08
CA PHE A 64 6.74 -4.22 11.11
C PHE A 64 6.48 -4.95 12.42
N LYS A 65 7.42 -4.81 13.35
CA LYS A 65 7.23 -5.27 14.73
C LYS A 65 7.22 -4.06 15.66
N MET A 66 6.27 -4.05 16.58
CA MET A 66 6.09 -2.95 17.51
C MET A 66 7.31 -2.82 18.42
N ASN A 67 7.85 -1.60 18.53
CA ASN A 67 9.04 -1.28 19.33
C ASN A 67 10.31 -2.07 18.92
N GLU A 68 10.43 -2.44 17.64
CA GLU A 68 11.63 -3.03 17.06
C GLU A 68 12.09 -2.23 15.84
N THR A 69 13.31 -1.70 15.88
CA THR A 69 13.89 -0.96 14.75
C THR A 69 14.43 -1.94 13.71
N GLU A 70 13.76 -2.00 12.55
CA GLU A 70 14.28 -2.68 11.37
C GLU A 70 14.73 -1.63 10.34
N SER A 71 15.93 -1.77 9.80
CA SER A 71 16.44 -0.89 8.73
C SER A 71 16.78 -1.71 7.49
N CYS A 72 16.61 -1.09 6.31
CA CYS A 72 17.00 -1.67 5.01
C CYS A 72 16.41 -3.05 4.67
N LYS A 73 15.22 -3.38 5.20
CA LYS A 73 14.52 -4.62 4.87
C LYS A 73 13.93 -4.55 3.46
N VAL A 74 14.53 -5.27 2.53
CA VAL A 74 14.07 -5.35 1.15
C VAL A 74 12.82 -6.23 1.08
N ALA A 75 11.69 -5.67 0.66
CA ALA A 75 10.44 -6.43 0.51
C ALA A 75 10.49 -7.43 -0.65
N CYS A 76 10.93 -6.99 -1.83
CA CYS A 76 11.19 -7.85 -2.97
C CYS A 76 12.09 -7.14 -3.99
N ARG A 77 12.52 -7.87 -5.03
CA ARG A 77 13.21 -7.30 -6.20
C ARG A 77 12.42 -7.62 -7.45
N ILE A 78 12.07 -6.58 -8.22
CA ILE A 78 11.36 -6.71 -9.49
C ILE A 78 12.21 -6.05 -10.56
N LYS A 79 12.34 -6.72 -11.71
CA LYS A 79 12.88 -6.12 -12.93
C LYS A 79 11.70 -5.61 -13.74
N LEU A 80 11.62 -4.30 -13.95
CA LEU A 80 10.57 -3.71 -14.78
C LEU A 80 10.89 -3.95 -16.26
N ASP A 81 9.87 -4.34 -17.03
CA ASP A 81 9.94 -4.27 -18.48
C ASP A 81 9.68 -2.83 -18.97
N VAL A 82 9.84 -2.61 -20.28
CA VAL A 82 9.70 -1.29 -20.91
C VAL A 82 8.29 -0.72 -20.71
N VAL A 83 7.26 -1.56 -20.75
CA VAL A 83 5.86 -1.12 -20.60
C VAL A 83 5.57 -0.75 -19.16
N SER A 84 5.98 -1.57 -18.20
CA SER A 84 5.83 -1.26 -16.77
C SER A 84 6.61 -0.01 -16.38
N ALA A 85 7.85 0.15 -16.86
CA ALA A 85 8.65 1.35 -16.60
C ALA A 85 7.97 2.61 -17.17
N LYS A 86 7.42 2.53 -18.38
CA LYS A 86 6.64 3.63 -18.97
C LYS A 86 5.40 3.95 -18.13
N ASN A 87 4.62 2.94 -17.75
CA ASN A 87 3.43 3.13 -16.91
C ASN A 87 3.77 3.81 -15.57
N PHE A 88 4.91 3.46 -14.97
CA PHE A 88 5.39 4.15 -13.77
C PHE A 88 5.67 5.63 -14.03
N ASN A 89 6.42 5.96 -15.09
CA ASN A 89 6.72 7.34 -15.45
C ASN A 89 5.46 8.15 -15.72
N ASP A 90 4.53 7.62 -16.53
CA ASP A 90 3.26 8.29 -16.85
C ASP A 90 2.46 8.59 -15.57
N LYS A 91 2.45 7.68 -14.59
CA LYS A 91 1.76 7.91 -13.31
C LYS A 91 2.49 8.87 -12.37
N ILE A 92 3.82 8.94 -12.42
CA ILE A 92 4.59 9.96 -11.71
C ILE A 92 4.29 11.34 -12.30
N ASP A 93 4.29 11.47 -13.63
CA ASP A 93 4.01 12.74 -14.33
C ASP A 93 2.58 13.24 -14.06
N ASP A 94 1.63 12.30 -13.93
CA ASP A 94 0.24 12.57 -13.54
C ASP A 94 0.06 12.83 -12.02
N ASP A 95 1.12 12.90 -11.23
CA ASP A 95 1.09 13.13 -9.77
C ASP A 95 0.22 12.11 -9.00
N TYR A 96 0.28 10.84 -9.39
CA TYR A 96 -0.34 9.77 -8.61
C TYR A 96 0.43 9.50 -7.32
N ARG A 97 -0.32 9.34 -6.23
CA ARG A 97 0.18 9.09 -4.88
C ARG A 97 -0.60 7.96 -4.22
N VAL A 98 0.01 7.34 -3.22
CA VAL A 98 -0.61 6.31 -2.39
C VAL A 98 -0.46 6.71 -0.93
N ASN A 99 -1.51 6.44 -0.15
CA ASN A 99 -1.44 6.44 1.31
C ASN A 99 -1.18 5.01 1.78
N MET A 100 -0.08 4.83 2.51
CA MET A 100 0.37 3.57 3.13
C MET A 100 0.64 3.77 4.62
#